data_AF-A0A0J7N222-F1
#
_entry.id   AF-A0A0J7N222-F1
#
_cell.length_a   1.000
_cell.length_b   1.000
_cell.length_c   1.000
_cell.angle_alpha   90.00
_cell.angle_beta   90.00
_cell.angle_gamma   90.00
#
_symmetry.space_group_name_H-M   'P 1'
#
loop_
_entity.id
_entity.type
_entity.pdbx_description
1 polymer ?
#
loop_
_entity_poly.entity_id
_entity_poly.type
_entity_poly.pdbx_seq_one_letter_code
_entity_poly.pdbx_strand_id
1 'polypeptide(L)'
;MSEQIDIITAINELLGDPEYWDQALPLPPRADHPPLTPAPTQPPRAPKVGTIIQRSDHVNRRKQEMLMTIPPPPPKRPRGRTTTADPSATGPSAAASSSADTSTTDVTTDTAAVRPVLLMPTGPLPPPPIPVQIEPGIIIDVPHFCVHVSRKYKARTPHGRWVLRFSRTGQLRYHRKIA
;
A
#
# COMPACT_ATOMS: atom_id res chain seq x y z
N MET A 1 -64.04 22.00 -15.40
CA MET A 1 -63.28 20.90 -16.05
C MET A 1 -61.82 21.30 -15.93
N SER A 2 -61.19 21.00 -14.79
CA SER A 2 -59.82 21.44 -14.52
C SER A 2 -58.87 20.39 -15.09
N GLU A 3 -58.14 20.75 -16.12
CA GLU A 3 -57.11 19.90 -16.73
C GLU A 3 -56.00 19.70 -15.70
N GLN A 4 -56.03 18.55 -15.04
CA GLN A 4 -54.95 18.11 -14.17
C GLN A 4 -53.84 17.61 -15.09
N ILE A 5 -53.05 18.56 -15.61
CA ILE A 5 -51.85 18.25 -16.39
C ILE A 5 -50.93 17.48 -15.46
N ASP A 6 -50.75 16.21 -15.80
CA ASP A 6 -50.05 15.24 -14.97
C ASP A 6 -48.56 15.56 -15.06
N ILE A 7 -48.08 16.35 -14.09
CA ILE A 7 -46.79 17.06 -14.09
C ILE A 7 -45.62 16.10 -14.36
N ILE A 8 -45.72 14.86 -13.87
CA ILE A 8 -44.69 13.84 -14.06
C ILE A 8 -44.56 13.46 -15.55
N THR A 9 -45.69 13.40 -16.26
CA THR A 9 -45.74 13.11 -17.70
C THR A 9 -45.15 14.25 -18.52
N ALA A 10 -45.46 15.50 -18.17
CA ALA A 10 -44.88 16.68 -18.81
C ALA A 10 -43.35 16.79 -18.59
N ILE A 11 -42.87 16.40 -17.40
CA ILE A 11 -41.42 16.35 -17.11
C ILE A 11 -40.73 15.26 -17.95
N ASN A 12 -41.35 14.09 -18.05
CA ASN A 12 -40.78 12.98 -18.82
C ASN A 12 -40.79 13.25 -20.33
N GLU A 13 -41.79 13.97 -20.85
CA GLU A 13 -41.84 14.44 -22.23
C GLU A 13 -40.70 15.44 -22.51
N LEU A 14 -40.48 16.41 -21.61
CA LEU A 14 -39.40 17.39 -21.74
C LEU A 14 -37.99 16.78 -21.63
N LEU A 15 -37.82 15.75 -20.80
CA LEU A 15 -36.54 15.03 -20.65
C LEU A 15 -36.31 13.98 -21.75
N GLY A 16 -37.37 13.56 -22.43
CA GLY A 16 -37.33 12.55 -23.50
C GLY A 16 -36.94 13.11 -24.85
N ASP A 17 -36.94 14.43 -25.03
CA ASP A 17 -36.67 15.09 -26.31
C ASP A 17 -35.17 15.41 -26.47
N PRO A 18 -34.42 14.66 -27.30
CA PRO A 18 -32.98 14.85 -27.44
C PRO A 18 -32.62 16.17 -28.15
N GLU A 19 -33.52 16.74 -28.96
CA GLU A 19 -33.27 18.00 -29.67
C GLU A 19 -33.29 19.22 -28.74
N TYR A 20 -34.01 19.18 -27.61
CA TYR A 20 -34.10 20.31 -26.69
C TYR A 20 -32.73 20.72 -26.11
N TRP A 21 -31.87 19.74 -25.83
CA TRP A 21 -30.52 19.99 -25.30
C TRP A 21 -29.55 20.53 -26.35
N ASP A 22 -29.77 20.23 -27.63
CA ASP A 22 -28.94 20.71 -28.74
C ASP A 22 -29.24 22.18 -29.10
N GLN A 23 -30.47 22.66 -28.88
CA GLN A 23 -30.80 24.09 -29.05
C GLN A 23 -30.43 24.97 -27.84
N ALA A 24 -30.38 24.42 -26.62
CA ALA A 24 -30.21 25.22 -25.40
C ALA A 24 -28.77 25.66 -25.13
N LEU A 25 -27.77 25.08 -25.81
CA LEU A 25 -26.36 25.39 -25.60
C LEU A 25 -25.68 25.83 -26.90
N PRO A 26 -25.27 27.11 -27.05
CA PRO A 26 -24.43 27.50 -28.17
C PRO A 26 -23.10 26.74 -28.09
N LEU A 27 -22.82 25.93 -29.11
CA LEU A 27 -21.55 25.20 -29.23
C LEU A 27 -20.38 26.19 -29.20
N PRO A 28 -19.36 25.98 -28.35
CA PRO A 28 -18.16 26.80 -28.39
C PRO A 28 -17.46 26.62 -29.74
N PRO A 29 -16.92 27.68 -30.36
CA PRO A 29 -16.18 27.57 -31.61
C PRO A 29 -14.99 26.63 -31.40
N ARG A 30 -14.95 25.52 -32.14
CA ARG A 30 -13.79 24.62 -32.17
C ARG A 30 -12.59 25.41 -32.69
N ALA A 31 -11.56 25.58 -31.87
CA ALA A 31 -10.27 26.03 -32.33
C ALA A 31 -9.63 24.89 -33.12
N ASP A 32 -9.38 25.11 -34.41
CA ASP A 32 -8.60 24.21 -35.26
C ASP A 32 -7.19 24.07 -34.69
N HIS A 33 -6.89 22.91 -34.08
CA HIS A 33 -5.54 22.56 -33.66
C HIS A 33 -4.73 22.15 -34.90
N PRO A 34 -3.57 22.78 -35.19
CA PRO A 34 -2.69 22.29 -36.24
C PRO A 34 -2.08 20.92 -35.81
N PRO A 35 -1.76 20.04 -36.78
CA PRO A 35 -1.32 18.68 -36.49
C PRO A 35 0.03 18.65 -35.75
N LEU A 36 0.12 17.76 -34.76
CA LEU A 36 1.29 17.51 -33.93
C LEU A 36 2.42 16.90 -34.76
N THR A 37 3.46 17.68 -35.06
CA THR A 37 4.74 17.16 -35.56
C THR A 37 5.50 16.46 -34.43
N PRO A 38 6.06 15.25 -34.63
CA PRO A 38 6.82 14.55 -33.59
C PRO A 38 8.19 15.22 -33.37
N ALA A 39 8.46 15.65 -32.14
CA ALA A 39 9.73 16.29 -31.77
C ALA A 39 10.89 15.26 -31.65
N PRO A 40 12.12 15.60 -32.09
CA PRO A 40 13.27 14.71 -31.98
C PRO A 40 13.71 14.49 -30.53
N THR A 41 14.05 13.24 -30.18
CA THR A 41 14.52 12.82 -28.86
C THR A 41 15.87 13.47 -28.53
N GLN A 42 15.90 14.36 -27.54
CA GLN A 42 17.15 15.04 -27.15
C GLN A 42 18.02 14.13 -26.26
N PRO A 43 19.36 14.19 -26.41
CA PRO A 43 20.28 13.49 -25.53
C PRO A 43 20.19 14.01 -24.08
N PRO A 44 20.50 13.17 -23.08
CA PRO A 44 20.40 13.54 -21.67
C PRO A 44 21.34 14.73 -21.38
N ARG A 45 20.75 15.84 -20.95
CA ARG A 45 21.51 17.05 -20.60
C ARG A 45 22.29 16.82 -19.32
N ALA A 46 23.53 17.28 -19.30
CA ALA A 46 24.34 17.33 -18.08
C ALA A 46 23.57 18.11 -16.98
N PRO A 47 23.70 17.69 -15.72
CA PRO A 47 23.06 18.39 -14.61
C PRO A 47 23.52 19.84 -14.57
N LYS A 48 22.58 20.77 -14.36
CA LYS A 48 22.88 22.20 -14.30
C LYS A 48 23.85 22.48 -13.14
N VAL A 49 24.87 23.29 -13.39
CA VAL A 49 25.77 23.81 -12.35
C VAL A 49 24.91 24.43 -11.24
N GLY A 50 25.07 23.94 -10.00
CA GLY A 50 24.23 24.29 -8.84
C GLY A 50 23.24 23.20 -8.39
N THR A 51 23.14 22.08 -9.12
CA THR A 51 22.35 20.92 -8.66
C THR A 51 23.12 20.17 -7.57
N ILE A 52 22.71 20.35 -6.30
CA ILE A 52 23.28 19.61 -5.17
C ILE A 52 22.73 18.18 -5.22
N ILE A 53 23.63 17.20 -5.31
CA ILE A 53 23.27 15.78 -5.21
C ILE A 53 22.60 15.57 -3.86
N GLN A 54 21.33 15.18 -3.88
CA GLN A 54 20.57 14.96 -2.66
C GLN A 54 20.93 13.60 -2.04
N ARG A 55 20.72 13.42 -0.74
CA ARG A 55 21.00 12.15 -0.04
C ARG A 55 20.29 10.96 -0.70
N SER A 56 19.13 11.18 -1.32
CA SER A 56 18.38 10.17 -2.07
C SER A 56 19.10 9.66 -3.32
N ASP A 57 19.92 10.49 -3.97
CA ASP A 57 20.57 10.13 -5.24
C ASP A 57 21.67 9.11 -5.00
N HIS A 58 22.37 9.21 -3.87
CA HIS A 58 23.33 8.18 -3.44
C HIS A 58 22.64 6.84 -3.14
N VAL A 59 21.49 6.88 -2.47
CA VAL A 59 20.71 5.66 -2.19
C VAL A 59 20.19 5.03 -3.49
N ASN A 60 19.70 5.85 -4.41
CA ASN A 60 19.20 5.39 -5.70
C ASN A 60 20.31 4.84 -6.59
N ARG A 61 21.49 5.48 -6.59
CA ARG A 61 22.67 4.98 -7.30
C ARG A 61 23.11 3.62 -6.75
N ARG A 62 23.21 3.47 -5.43
CA ARG A 62 23.56 2.18 -4.79
C ARG A 62 22.57 1.06 -5.13
N LYS A 63 21.27 1.40 -5.17
CA LYS A 63 20.22 0.44 -5.57
C LYS A 63 20.36 0.03 -7.04
N GLN A 64 20.64 0.98 -7.93
CA GLN A 64 20.89 0.70 -9.34
C GLN A 64 22.13 -0.19 -9.52
N GLU A 65 23.23 0.11 -8.84
CA GLU A 65 24.44 -0.72 -8.86
C GLU A 65 24.15 -2.15 -8.39
N MET A 66 23.41 -2.31 -7.29
CA MET A 66 23.04 -3.63 -6.76
C MET A 66 22.14 -4.42 -7.73
N LEU A 67 21.22 -3.74 -8.43
CA LEU A 67 20.32 -4.38 -9.39
C LEU A 67 21.06 -4.83 -10.66
N MET A 68 22.06 -4.06 -11.09
CA MET A 68 22.86 -4.36 -12.29
C MET A 68 23.99 -5.35 -12.02
N THR A 69 24.31 -5.62 -10.75
CA THR A 69 25.33 -6.58 -10.37
C THR A 69 24.75 -8.00 -10.38
N ILE A 70 25.38 -8.91 -11.13
CA ILE A 70 25.01 -10.32 -11.14
C ILE A 70 25.20 -10.88 -9.72
N PRO A 71 24.17 -11.49 -9.10
CA PRO A 71 24.28 -11.96 -7.73
C PRO A 71 25.33 -13.08 -7.61
N PRO A 72 26.05 -13.14 -6.48
CA PRO A 72 27.04 -14.18 -6.27
C PRO A 72 26.37 -15.57 -6.26
N PRO A 73 27.09 -16.62 -6.69
CA PRO A 73 26.56 -17.97 -6.68
C PRO A 73 26.21 -18.41 -5.25
N PRO A 74 25.16 -19.23 -5.08
CA PRO A 74 24.73 -19.67 -3.76
C PRO A 74 25.84 -20.47 -3.06
N PRO A 75 25.96 -20.34 -1.72
CA PRO A 75 26.98 -21.06 -0.97
C PRO A 75 26.79 -22.58 -1.08
N LYS A 76 27.89 -23.30 -1.27
CA LYS A 76 27.89 -24.77 -1.35
C LYS A 76 27.44 -25.34 0.01
N ARG A 77 26.32 -26.06 0.03
CA ARG A 77 25.85 -26.77 1.22
C ARG A 77 26.87 -27.86 1.59
N PRO A 78 27.31 -27.98 2.86
CA PRO A 78 28.11 -29.11 3.28
C PRO A 78 27.30 -30.38 3.10
N ARG A 79 27.78 -31.30 2.25
CA ARG A 79 27.18 -32.63 2.11
C ARG A 79 27.40 -33.38 3.42
N GLY A 80 26.29 -33.77 4.05
CA GLY A 80 26.29 -34.57 5.27
C GLY A 80 27.15 -35.81 5.11
N ARG A 81 27.98 -36.03 6.13
CA ARG A 81 28.86 -37.18 6.33
C ARG A 81 28.04 -38.46 6.33
N THR A 82 28.25 -39.33 5.35
CA THR A 82 27.74 -40.71 5.36
C THR A 82 28.38 -41.46 6.51
N THR A 83 27.53 -41.95 7.40
CA THR A 83 27.82 -42.96 8.41
C THR A 83 28.39 -44.21 7.74
N THR A 84 29.60 -44.58 8.11
CA THR A 84 30.10 -45.96 7.99
C THR A 84 30.36 -46.41 9.41
N ALA A 85 29.53 -47.35 9.86
CA ALA A 85 29.71 -48.08 11.10
C ALA A 85 30.93 -48.99 10.97
N ASP A 86 31.78 -49.01 12.00
CA ASP A 86 32.00 -50.23 12.77
C ASP A 86 32.70 -49.96 14.13
N PRO A 87 32.55 -50.88 15.11
CA PRO A 87 32.72 -50.63 16.54
C PRO A 87 34.07 -51.12 17.09
N SER A 88 34.53 -50.57 18.22
CA SER A 88 35.14 -51.36 19.31
C SER A 88 35.53 -50.49 20.51
N ALA A 89 34.91 -50.84 21.64
CA ALA A 89 35.44 -50.95 22.99
C ALA A 89 36.35 -49.84 23.57
N THR A 90 35.87 -49.17 24.62
CA THR A 90 36.29 -49.40 26.04
C THR A 90 35.94 -48.15 26.88
N GLY A 91 34.94 -48.25 27.76
CA GLY A 91 34.73 -47.32 28.90
C GLY A 91 35.69 -47.66 30.06
N PRO A 92 35.65 -47.00 31.25
CA PRO A 92 34.41 -46.65 31.99
C PRO A 92 34.43 -45.30 32.79
N SER A 93 33.25 -44.73 33.09
CA SER A 93 32.61 -44.56 34.44
C SER A 93 33.29 -43.54 35.39
N ALA A 94 32.63 -42.59 36.07
CA ALA A 94 31.36 -42.57 36.82
C ALA A 94 30.89 -41.09 36.96
N ALA A 95 29.70 -40.68 37.41
CA ALA A 95 28.60 -41.27 38.18
C ALA A 95 27.32 -40.42 37.89
N ALA A 96 26.16 -41.04 37.63
CA ALA A 96 25.06 -41.29 38.58
C ALA A 96 24.20 -40.02 38.84
N SER A 97 22.86 -39.97 38.76
CA SER A 97 21.76 -40.94 38.96
C SER A 97 20.47 -40.32 38.35
N SER A 98 19.62 -41.02 37.56
CA SER A 98 18.56 -42.00 37.96
C SER A 98 17.34 -41.31 38.60
N SER A 99 16.05 -41.51 38.26
CA SER A 99 15.35 -42.47 37.39
C SER A 99 13.87 -42.10 37.14
N ALA A 100 13.34 -42.60 36.00
CA ALA A 100 12.02 -43.24 35.70
C ALA A 100 10.69 -42.51 36.04
N ASP A 101 9.62 -42.56 35.23
CA ASP A 101 8.89 -43.73 34.67
C ASP A 101 8.02 -43.28 33.44
N THR A 102 8.17 -43.82 32.21
CA THR A 102 7.35 -44.84 31.47
C THR A 102 5.83 -44.49 31.35
N SER A 103 5.06 -44.55 30.23
CA SER A 103 5.03 -45.25 28.93
C SER A 103 4.14 -44.42 27.96
N THR A 104 4.24 -44.45 26.62
CA THR A 104 3.64 -45.45 25.71
C THR A 104 3.96 -45.06 24.25
N THR A 105 4.23 -46.06 23.43
CA THR A 105 4.40 -46.10 21.95
C THR A 105 3.27 -45.36 21.19
N ASP A 106 3.45 -44.75 20.02
CA ASP A 106 3.69 -45.43 18.74
C ASP A 106 3.93 -44.42 17.58
N VAL A 107 4.66 -44.89 16.57
CA VAL A 107 4.80 -44.50 15.15
C VAL A 107 4.06 -43.25 14.62
N THR A 108 4.77 -42.37 13.88
CA THR A 108 4.48 -42.01 12.45
C THR A 108 5.36 -40.85 11.97
N THR A 109 5.99 -41.09 10.82
CA THR A 109 6.67 -40.14 9.93
C THR A 109 5.81 -38.92 9.62
N ASP A 110 6.25 -37.70 9.92
CA ASP A 110 5.80 -36.54 9.13
C ASP A 110 6.82 -35.40 9.09
N THR A 111 7.03 -34.92 7.87
CA THR A 111 7.88 -33.79 7.53
C THR A 111 7.18 -32.52 7.99
N ALA A 112 7.29 -32.20 9.27
CA ALA A 112 6.78 -30.94 9.80
C ALA A 112 7.71 -29.80 9.35
N ALA A 113 7.29 -29.09 8.31
CA ALA A 113 7.82 -27.78 7.95
C ALA A 113 7.85 -26.89 9.20
N VAL A 114 9.07 -26.61 9.71
CA VAL A 114 9.29 -25.66 10.79
C VAL A 114 8.90 -24.27 10.26
N ARG A 115 7.62 -23.91 10.44
CA ARG A 115 7.16 -22.53 10.27
C ARG A 115 7.87 -21.70 11.35
N PRO A 116 8.66 -20.67 11.01
CA PRO A 116 9.22 -19.81 12.04
C PRO A 116 8.07 -19.20 12.83
N VAL A 117 8.08 -19.40 14.14
CA VAL A 117 7.11 -18.78 15.06
C VAL A 117 7.27 -17.27 14.91
N LEU A 118 6.28 -16.62 14.29
CA LEU A 118 6.24 -15.17 14.13
C LEU A 118 6.12 -14.56 15.52
N LEU A 119 7.25 -14.06 16.04
CA LEU A 119 7.29 -13.25 17.25
C LEU A 119 6.36 -12.05 17.03
N MET A 120 5.20 -12.06 17.68
CA MET A 120 4.29 -10.92 17.63
C MET A 120 5.02 -9.71 18.21
N PRO A 121 5.05 -8.55 17.51
CA PRO A 121 5.63 -7.35 18.08
C PRO A 121 4.80 -6.94 19.32
N THR A 122 5.33 -7.24 20.50
CA THR A 122 4.77 -6.78 21.78
C THR A 122 5.06 -5.28 21.94
N GLY A 123 4.32 -4.47 21.19
CA GLY A 123 4.31 -3.01 21.31
C GLY A 123 2.95 -2.52 21.82
N PRO A 124 2.88 -1.31 22.40
CA PRO A 124 1.60 -0.71 22.77
C PRO A 124 0.66 -0.67 21.56
N LEU A 125 -0.61 -0.99 21.78
CA LEU A 125 -1.64 -0.99 20.73
C LEU A 125 -1.69 0.40 20.07
N PRO A 126 -1.71 0.49 18.72
CA PRO A 126 -1.80 1.78 18.05
C PRO A 126 -3.10 2.49 18.46
N PRO A 127 -3.06 3.82 18.65
CA PRO A 127 -4.24 4.59 18.97
C PRO A 127 -5.32 4.42 17.90
N PRO A 128 -6.60 4.39 18.30
CA PRO A 128 -7.70 4.19 17.37
C PRO A 128 -7.77 5.34 16.33
N PRO A 129 -8.25 5.07 15.10
CA PRO A 129 -8.59 6.10 14.14
C PRO A 129 -9.63 7.08 14.72
N ILE A 130 -9.52 8.35 14.34
CA ILE A 130 -10.38 9.42 14.81
C ILE A 130 -11.43 9.71 13.73
N PRO A 131 -12.74 9.63 14.04
CA PRO A 131 -13.78 10.00 13.09
C PRO A 131 -13.80 11.53 12.93
N VAL A 132 -13.60 12.01 11.70
CA VAL A 132 -13.63 13.43 11.37
C VAL A 132 -14.79 13.69 10.43
N GLN A 133 -15.71 14.55 10.86
CA GLN A 133 -16.79 15.03 10.04
C GLN A 133 -16.30 16.20 9.17
N ILE A 134 -16.38 16.05 7.85
CA ILE A 134 -16.02 17.13 6.91
C ILE A 134 -17.24 17.97 6.57
N GLU A 135 -18.30 17.29 6.14
CA GLU A 135 -19.59 17.87 5.79
C GLU A 135 -20.67 17.19 6.63
N PRO A 136 -21.86 17.82 6.78
CA PRO A 136 -23.02 17.15 7.36
C PRO A 136 -23.26 15.80 6.67
N GLY A 137 -23.04 14.69 7.39
CA GLY A 137 -23.22 13.33 6.85
C GLY A 137 -21.98 12.65 6.27
N ILE A 138 -20.82 13.30 6.13
CA ILE A 138 -19.58 12.67 5.64
C ILE A 138 -18.58 12.53 6.79
N ILE A 139 -18.49 11.33 7.36
CA ILE A 139 -17.53 10.94 8.40
C ILE A 139 -16.41 10.12 7.76
N ILE A 140 -15.17 10.52 8.04
CA ILE A 140 -13.98 9.80 7.58
C ILE A 140 -13.14 9.40 8.78
N ASP A 141 -12.74 8.14 8.80
CA ASP A 141 -11.77 7.66 9.78
C ASP A 141 -10.35 8.09 9.38
N VAL A 142 -9.78 8.94 10.22
CA VAL A 142 -8.45 9.50 10.02
C VAL A 142 -7.50 8.87 11.04
N PRO A 143 -6.39 8.24 10.61
CA PRO A 143 -5.40 7.71 11.55
C PRO A 143 -4.87 8.80 12.49
N HIS A 144 -4.68 8.46 13.76
CA HIS A 144 -4.18 9.40 14.77
C HIS A 144 -2.89 10.13 14.35
N PHE A 145 -1.97 9.40 13.70
CA PHE A 145 -0.73 9.97 13.14
C PHE A 145 -1.02 11.09 12.12
N CYS A 146 -2.05 10.92 11.30
CA CYS A 146 -2.42 11.91 10.29
C CYS A 146 -3.03 13.18 10.90
N VAL A 147 -3.67 13.06 12.06
CA VAL A 147 -4.27 14.19 12.79
C VAL A 147 -3.20 15.00 13.53
N HIS A 148 -2.33 14.32 14.29
CA HIS A 148 -1.42 15.00 15.23
C HIS A 148 0.01 15.18 14.69
N VAL A 149 0.50 14.25 13.86
CA VAL A 149 1.90 14.26 13.42
C VAL A 149 2.02 14.87 12.02
N SER A 150 1.48 14.21 10.99
CA SER A 150 1.59 14.73 9.62
C SER A 150 0.65 15.90 9.36
N ARG A 151 -0.46 15.99 10.12
CA ARG A 151 -1.52 17.00 10.01
C ARG A 151 -2.11 17.11 8.60
N LYS A 152 -1.99 16.06 7.80
CA LYS A 152 -2.43 16.01 6.41
C LYS A 152 -2.90 14.60 6.08
N TYR A 153 -4.12 14.51 5.55
CA TYR A 153 -4.70 13.23 5.13
C TYR A 153 -5.38 13.37 3.77
N LYS A 154 -5.30 12.31 2.97
CA LYS A 154 -6.01 12.20 1.70
C LYS A 154 -7.01 11.07 1.84
N ALA A 155 -8.28 11.40 1.99
CA ALA A 155 -9.34 10.42 2.14
C ALA A 155 -9.95 10.08 0.77
N ARG A 156 -10.34 8.81 0.62
CA ARG A 156 -11.14 8.33 -0.49
C ARG A 156 -12.45 7.84 0.09
N THR A 157 -13.52 8.49 -0.30
CA THR A 157 -14.88 8.20 0.16
C THR A 157 -15.75 7.95 -1.07
N PRO A 158 -16.88 7.22 -0.97
CA PRO A 158 -17.81 7.09 -2.10
C PRO A 158 -18.24 8.44 -2.70
N HIS A 159 -18.32 9.48 -1.86
CA HIS A 159 -18.67 10.84 -2.26
C HIS A 159 -17.54 11.63 -2.94
N GLY A 160 -16.34 11.07 -3.06
CA GLY A 160 -15.20 11.68 -3.75
C GLY A 160 -13.89 11.61 -2.96
N ARG A 161 -12.88 12.33 -3.49
CA ARG A 161 -11.55 12.39 -2.88
C ARG A 161 -11.36 13.69 -2.12
N TRP A 162 -10.86 13.60 -0.90
CA TRP A 162 -10.70 14.76 -0.01
C TRP A 162 -9.25 14.97 0.40
N VAL A 163 -8.84 16.23 0.52
CA VAL A 163 -7.63 16.64 1.23
C VAL A 163 -8.03 17.29 2.52
N LEU A 164 -7.53 16.75 3.61
CA LEU A 164 -7.76 17.23 4.97
C LEU A 164 -6.47 17.78 5.53
N ARG A 165 -6.56 18.90 6.25
CA ARG A 165 -5.47 19.46 7.03
C ARG A 165 -5.93 19.77 8.45
N PHE A 166 -5.09 19.39 9.40
CA PHE A 166 -5.37 19.53 10.82
C PHE A 166 -4.51 20.64 11.46
N SER A 167 -5.01 21.22 12.54
CA SER A 167 -4.25 22.08 13.43
C SER A 167 -3.21 21.28 14.22
N ARG A 168 -2.35 21.96 14.97
CA ARG A 168 -1.48 21.31 15.96
C ARG A 168 -2.28 20.60 17.07
N THR A 169 -3.49 21.08 17.34
CA THR A 169 -4.40 20.51 18.34
C THR A 169 -5.29 19.39 17.79
N GLY A 170 -5.09 18.96 16.54
CA GLY A 170 -5.87 17.90 15.91
C GLY A 170 -7.23 18.35 15.35
N GLN A 171 -7.53 19.64 15.37
CA GLN A 171 -8.78 20.19 14.85
C GLN A 171 -8.73 20.30 13.32
N LEU A 172 -9.84 20.01 12.63
CA LEU A 172 -9.91 20.18 11.18
C LEU A 172 -9.87 21.67 10.83
N ARG A 173 -8.88 22.09 10.04
CA ARG A 173 -8.70 23.50 9.63
C ARG A 173 -9.04 23.76 8.18
N TYR A 174 -8.83 22.77 7.33
CA TYR A 174 -9.04 22.92 5.90
C TYR A 174 -9.43 21.56 5.32
N HIS A 175 -10.46 21.58 4.50
CA HIS A 175 -10.84 20.46 3.69
C HIS A 175 -11.13 20.93 2.26
N ARG A 176 -10.83 20.06 1.30
CA ARG A 176 -11.16 20.30 -0.11
C ARG A 176 -11.44 18.99 -0.82
N LYS A 177 -12.49 18.98 -1.62
CA LYS A 177 -12.79 17.91 -2.59
C LYS A 177 -11.90 18.07 -3.84
N ILE A 178 -11.28 17.00 -4.31
CA ILE A 178 -10.42 17.00 -5.50
C ILE A 178 -11.18 16.51 -6.75
N ALA A 179 -12.12 15.58 -6.58
CA ALA A 179 -13.00 15.03 -7.61
C ALA A 179 -14.10 14.24 -6.91
#